data_AF-A0A4V6Q8F1-F1
#
_entry.id   AF-A0A4V6Q8F1-F1
#
_cell.length_a   1.000
_cell.length_b   1.000
_cell.length_c   1.000
_cell.angle_alpha   90.00
_cell.angle_beta   90.00
_cell.angle_gamma   90.00
#
_symmetry.space_group_name_H-M   'P 1'
#
loop_
_entity.id
_entity.type
_entity.pdbx_description
1 polymer ?
#
loop_
_entity_poly.entity_id
_entity_poly.type
_entity_poly.pdbx_seq_one_letter_code
_entity_poly.pdbx_strand_id
1 'polypeptide(L)' 'METEGMNIEYLINEILSIPMCTQSKDELEKMSYIELLDLRDSLYGVNVEFF' A
#
# COMPACT_ATOMS: atom_id res chain seq x y z
N MET A 1 -4.65 25.64 5.74
CA MET A 1 -4.76 24.17 5.87
C MET A 1 -3.41 23.64 5.44
N GLU A 2 -2.63 23.11 6.39
CA GLU A 2 -1.42 22.38 6.03
C GLU A 2 -1.88 21.19 5.21
N THR A 3 -1.55 21.18 3.92
CA THR A 3 -1.65 19.96 3.13
C THR A 3 -0.74 18.97 3.80
N GLU A 4 -1.34 18.04 4.57
CA GLU A 4 -0.69 16.85 5.08
C GLU A 4 0.04 16.20 3.90
N GLY A 5 1.36 16.36 3.89
CA GLY A 5 2.20 15.68 2.93
C GLY A 5 1.96 14.20 3.10
N MET A 6 1.42 13.55 2.06
CA MET A 6 1.17 12.12 2.06
C MET A 6 2.46 11.39 2.43
N ASN A 7 2.46 10.73 3.58
CA ASN A 7 3.64 10.06 4.11
C ASN A 7 3.78 8.68 3.46
N ILE A 8 4.70 8.56 2.50
CA ILE A 8 5.01 7.30 1.81
C ILE A 8 5.40 6.20 2.82
N GLU A 9 6.14 6.54 3.87
CA GLU A 9 6.54 5.58 4.91
C GLU A 9 5.32 5.01 5.65
N TYR A 10 4.31 5.84 5.91
CA TYR A 10 3.05 5.36 6.49
C TYR A 10 2.36 4.35 5.55
N LEU A 11 2.27 4.65 4.24
CA LEU A 11 1.66 3.75 3.26
C LEU A 11 2.42 2.42 3.14
N ILE A 12 3.75 2.46 3.12
CA ILE A 12 4.59 1.25 3.10
C ILE A 12 4.35 0.41 4.35
N ASN A 13 4.33 1.03 5.53
CA ASN A 13 4.08 0.32 6.79
C ASN A 13 2.66 -0.26 6.84
N GLU A 14 1.67 0.43 6.29
CA GLU A 14 0.29 -0.06 6.15
C GLU A 14 0.27 -1.31 5.26
N ILE A 15 0.91 -1.27 4.09
CA ILE A 15 1.02 -2.43 3.17
C ILE A 15 1.72 -3.62 3.85
N LEU A 16 2.84 -3.40 4.54
CA LEU A 16 3.57 -4.44 5.26
C LEU A 16 2.78 -5.03 6.44
N SER A 17 1.81 -4.28 6.96
CA SER A 17 0.92 -4.78 8.02
C SER A 17 -0.14 -5.75 7.49
N ILE A 18 -0.35 -5.82 6.17
CA ILE A 18 -1.33 -6.72 5.56
C ILE A 18 -0.74 -8.15 5.49
N PRO A 19 -1.38 -9.16 6.12
CA PRO A 19 -0.79 -10.51 6.22
C PRO A 19 -0.54 -11.23 4.89
N MET A 20 -1.19 -10.81 3.80
CA MET A 20 -1.02 -11.37 2.45
C MET A 20 0.02 -10.61 1.61
N CYS A 21 0.61 -9.53 2.14
CA CYS A 21 1.69 -8.83 1.48
C CYS A 21 2.91 -9.76 1.38
N THR A 22 3.43 -9.90 0.16
CA THR A 22 4.61 -10.75 -0.12
C THR A 22 5.86 -9.91 -0.40
N GLN A 23 5.68 -8.60 -0.60
CA GLN A 23 6.73 -7.64 -0.87
C GLN A 23 7.47 -7.25 0.41
N SER A 24 8.78 -7.15 0.32
CA SER A 24 9.64 -6.61 1.36
C SER A 24 9.62 -5.08 1.38
N LYS A 25 10.03 -4.48 2.51
CA LYS A 25 10.15 -3.01 2.64
C LYS A 25 11.04 -2.42 1.54
N ASP A 26 12.17 -3.04 1.25
CA ASP A 26 13.12 -2.59 0.22
C ASP A 26 12.55 -2.62 -1.20
N GLU A 27 11.56 -3.49 -1.47
CA GLU A 27 10.84 -3.52 -2.75
C GLU A 27 9.82 -2.38 -2.81
N LEU A 28 9.07 -2.16 -1.73
CA LEU A 28 8.07 -1.11 -1.63
C LEU A 28 8.69 0.30 -1.70
N GLU A 29 9.86 0.50 -1.11
CA GLU A 29 10.59 1.79 -1.19
C GLU A 29 11.06 2.15 -2.60
N LYS A 30 11.11 1.18 -3.53
CA LYS A 30 11.44 1.41 -4.95
C LYS A 30 10.20 1.68 -5.81
N MET A 31 9.01 1.45 -5.27
CA MET A 31 7.74 1.66 -5.98
C MET A 31 7.33 3.13 -5.90
N SER A 32 6.66 3.60 -6.94
CA SER A 32 6.01 4.91 -6.92
C SER A 32 4.81 4.92 -5.98
N TYR A 33 4.41 6.12 -5.54
CA TYR A 33 3.25 6.28 -4.67
C TYR A 33 1.96 5.67 -5.24
N ILE A 34 1.75 5.79 -6.56
CA ILE A 34 0.57 5.23 -7.24
C ILE A 34 0.61 3.70 -7.20
N GLU A 35 1.76 3.09 -7.48
CA GLU A 35 1.91 1.63 -7.43
C GLU A 35 1.70 1.08 -6.01
N LEU A 36 2.12 1.82 -4.98
CA LEU A 36 1.86 1.46 -3.59
C LEU A 36 0.37 1.50 -3.26
N LEU A 37 -0.37 2.51 -3.75
CA LEU A 37 -1.83 2.58 -3.59
C LEU A 37 -2.52 1.40 -4.30
N ASP A 38 -2.14 1.12 -5.55
CA ASP A 38 -2.71 0.00 -6.32
C ASP A 38 -2.41 -1.35 -5.65
N LEU A 39 -1.20 -1.53 -5.12
CA LEU A 39 -0.82 -2.72 -4.37
C LEU A 39 -1.64 -2.87 -3.09
N ARG A 40 -1.76 -1.79 -2.30
CA ARG A 40 -2.57 -1.76 -1.09
C ARG A 40 -4.02 -2.14 -1.41
N ASP A 41 -4.60 -1.50 -2.43
CA ASP A 41 -5.99 -1.73 -2.83
C ASP A 41 -6.18 -3.15 -3.37
N SER A 42 -5.19 -3.72 -4.05
CA SER A 42 -5.19 -5.14 -4.46
C SER A 42 -5.13 -6.09 -3.28
N LEU A 43 -4.32 -5.78 -2.27
CA LEU A 43 -4.18 -6.59 -1.04
C LEU A 43 -5.47 -6.56 -0.19
N TYR A 44 -6.17 -5.43 -0.12
CA TYR A 44 -7.52 -5.36 0.47
C TYR A 44 -8.61 -5.94 -0.45
N GLY A 45 -8.42 -5.81 -1.76
CA GLY A 45 -9.35 -6.18 -2.84
C GLY A 45 -9.46 -7.67 -3.12
N VAL A 46 -8.71 -8.52 -2.41
CA VAL A 46 -8.94 -9.98 -2.38
C VAL A 46 -10.35 -10.33 -1.80
N ASN A 47 -11.15 -9.35 -1.35
CA ASN A 47 -12.55 -9.53 -0.93
C ASN A 47 -13.56 -8.60 -1.65
N VAL A 48 -13.46 -8.42 -2.97
CA VAL A 48 -14.59 -7.88 -3.76
C VAL A 48 -14.86 -8.74 -4.98
N GLU A 49 -15.31 -9.98 -4.76
CA GLU A 49 -16.22 -10.61 -5.71
C GLU A 49 -17.61 -10.04 -5.46
N PHE A 50 -18.10 -9.25 -6.41
CA PHE A 50 -19.48 -8.80 -6.49
C PHE A 50 -20.41 -10.03 -6.52
N PHE A 51 -21.15 -10.26 -5.44
CA PHE A 51 -22.37 -11.08 -5.44
C PHE A 51 -23.61 -10.22 -5.75
#